data_AF-A0A2A3X3V6-F1
#
_entry.id   AF-A0A2A3X3V6-F1
#
_cell.length_a   1.000
_cell.length_b   1.000
_cell.length_c   1.000
_cell.angle_alpha   90.00
_cell.angle_beta   90.00
_cell.angle_gamma   90.00
#
_symmetry.space_group_name_H-M   'P 1'
#
loop_
_entity.id
_entity.type
_entity.pdbx_description
1 polymer ?
#
loop_
_entity_poly.entity_id
_entity_poly.type
_entity_poly.pdbx_seq_one_letter_code
_entity_poly.pdbx_strand_id
1 'polypeptide(L)' 'MGLTPTLDRGWQIADLASAAALSSSQLTRLFRTQIGVSAAALLRQLRAGSRNHKT' A
#
# COMPACT_ATOMS: atom_id res chain seq x y z
N MET A 1 -3.81 -14.45 16.63
CA MET A 1 -4.33 -13.47 15.64
C MET A 1 -3.17 -12.62 15.15
N GLY A 2 -2.41 -13.09 14.15
CA GLY A 2 -1.31 -12.34 13.54
C GLY A 2 -1.81 -11.62 12.29
N LEU A 3 -1.75 -10.29 12.25
CA LEU A 3 -2.30 -9.46 11.18
C LEU A 3 -1.39 -9.33 9.93
N THR A 4 -0.43 -10.23 9.72
CA THR A 4 0.63 -10.02 8.70
C THR A 4 0.87 -11.15 7.70
N PRO A 5 -0.14 -11.81 7.08
CA PRO A 5 0.09 -12.61 5.88
C PRO A 5 -0.21 -11.86 4.56
N THR A 6 -0.71 -10.62 4.59
CA THR A 6 -1.16 -9.94 3.36
C THR A 6 -0.07 -9.14 2.66
N LEU A 7 0.89 -8.56 3.38
CA LEU A 7 1.94 -7.70 2.80
C LEU A 7 2.92 -8.46 1.87
N ASP A 8 3.07 -9.77 2.06
CA ASP A 8 3.95 -10.62 1.24
C ASP A 8 3.41 -10.83 -0.18
N ARG A 9 2.09 -10.66 -0.41
CA ARG A 9 1.43 -10.98 -1.69
C ARG A 9 1.74 -9.99 -2.84
N GLY A 10 2.74 -9.12 -2.71
CA GLY A 10 3.12 -8.23 -3.82
C GLY A 10 2.01 -7.27 -4.29
N TRP A 11 1.13 -6.85 -3.37
CA TRP A 11 -0.04 -6.02 -3.66
C TRP A 11 0.29 -4.86 -4.59
N GLN A 12 -0.46 -4.73 -5.68
CA GLN A 12 -0.38 -3.56 -6.55
C GLN A 12 -1.34 -2.48 -6.05
N ILE A 13 -1.16 -1.26 -6.54
CA ILE A 13 -2.08 -0.15 -6.27
C ILE A 13 -3.48 -0.47 -6.79
N ALA A 14 -3.59 -1.24 -7.87
CA ALA A 14 -4.85 -1.72 -8.42
C ALA A 14 -5.59 -2.63 -7.43
N ASP A 15 -4.89 -3.57 -6.78
CA ASP A 15 -5.49 -4.44 -5.76
C ASP A 15 -6.00 -3.65 -4.56
N LEU A 16 -5.23 -2.68 -4.08
CA LEU A 16 -5.66 -1.79 -2.99
C LEU A 16 -6.89 -0.96 -3.38
N ALA A 17 -6.90 -0.44 -4.62
CA ALA A 17 -8.00 0.34 -5.14
C ALA A 17 -9.27 -0.53 -5.25
N SER A 18 -9.13 -1.75 -5.77
CA SER A 18 -10.22 -2.72 -5.84
C SER A 18 -10.75 -3.10 -4.46
N ALA A 19 -9.86 -3.38 -3.49
CA ALA A 19 -10.24 -3.73 -2.12
C ALA A 19 -10.96 -2.58 -1.41
N ALA A 20 -10.62 -1.33 -1.75
CA ALA A 20 -11.29 -0.13 -1.24
C ALA A 20 -12.53 0.28 -2.06
N ALA A 21 -12.90 -0.47 -3.11
CA ALA A 21 -13.95 -0.12 -4.07
C ALA A 21 -13.77 1.28 -4.71
N LEU A 22 -12.52 1.65 -4.99
CA LEU A 22 -12.12 2.93 -5.58
C LEU A 22 -11.35 2.75 -6.88
N SER A 23 -11.34 3.78 -7.72
CA SER A 23 -10.34 3.90 -8.79
C SER A 23 -8.96 4.21 -8.21
N SER A 24 -7.90 3.75 -8.89
CA SER A 24 -6.51 4.08 -8.52
C SER A 24 -6.25 5.60 -8.45
N SER A 25 -6.92 6.39 -9.28
CA SER A 25 -6.83 7.86 -9.26
C SER A 25 -7.49 8.45 -8.02
N GLN A 26 -8.65 7.92 -7.62
CA GLN A 26 -9.36 8.34 -6.41
C GLN A 26 -8.57 7.95 -5.16
N LEU A 27 -8.04 6.73 -5.12
CA LEU A 27 -7.20 6.26 -4.03
C LEU A 27 -5.94 7.12 -3.90
N THR A 28 -5.25 7.41 -5.00
CA THR A 28 -4.06 8.29 -4.98
C THR A 28 -4.41 9.69 -4.49
N ARG A 29 -5.56 10.23 -4.89
CA ARG A 29 -6.02 11.55 -4.41
C ARG A 29 -6.29 11.53 -2.91
N LEU A 30 -7.01 10.53 -2.41
CA LEU A 30 -7.31 10.38 -0.98
C LEU A 30 -6.05 10.24 -0.14
N PHE A 31 -5.07 9.46 -0.61
CA PHE A 31 -3.79 9.30 0.05
C PHE A 31 -3.05 10.63 0.17
N ARG A 32 -3.01 11.43 -0.91
CA ARG A 32 -2.40 12.76 -0.84
C ARG A 32 -3.17 13.71 0.07
N THR A 33 -4.50 13.68 0.07
CA THR A 33 -5.30 14.63 0.87
C THR A 33 -5.30 14.29 2.34
N GLN A 34 -5.34 13.00 2.70
CA GLN A 34 -5.49 12.55 4.09
C GLN A 34 -4.15 12.24 4.77
N ILE A 35 -3.18 11.73 4.01
CA ILE A 35 -1.89 11.23 4.56
C ILE A 35 -0.71 12.08 4.05
N GLY A 36 -0.91 12.89 3.01
CA GLY A 36 0.15 13.74 2.45
C GLY A 36 1.15 13.01 1.56
N VAL A 37 1.03 11.69 1.41
CA VAL A 37 1.91 10.86 0.57
C VAL A 37 1.11 10.12 -0.48
N SER A 38 1.71 9.78 -1.62
CA SER A 38 1.04 8.94 -2.61
C SER A 38 0.99 7.49 -2.15
N ALA A 39 -0.08 6.77 -2.51
CA ALA A 39 -0.20 5.35 -2.20
C ALA A 39 0.98 4.52 -2.73
N ALA A 40 1.50 4.87 -3.91
CA ALA A 40 2.68 4.21 -4.49
C ALA A 40 3.96 4.45 -3.67
N ALA A 41 4.14 5.65 -3.12
CA ALA A 41 5.27 5.96 -2.26
C ALA A 41 5.21 5.17 -0.95
N LEU A 42 4.03 5.06 -0.33
CA LEU A 42 3.85 4.25 0.87
C LEU A 42 4.12 2.77 0.60
N LEU A 43 3.57 2.22 -0.48
CA LEU A 43 3.80 0.83 -0.87
C LEU A 43 5.28 0.53 -1.11
N ARG A 44 6.00 1.45 -1.75
CA ARG A 44 7.45 1.34 -1.94
C ARG A 44 8.21 1.36 -0.61
N GLN A 45 7.82 2.22 0.33
CA GLN A 45 8.42 2.27 1.67
C GLN A 45 8.16 0.97 2.46
N LEU A 46 6.94 0.45 2.42
CA LEU A 46 6.60 -0.83 3.05
C LEU A 46 7.40 -1.99 2.47
N ARG A 47 7.59 -2.03 1.14
CA ARG A 47 8.43 -3.04 0.47
C ARG A 47 9.90 -2.90 0.83
N ALA A 48 10.41 -1.67 0.96
CA ALA A 48 11.79 -1.42 1.37
C ALA A 48 12.02 -1.82 2.83
N GLY A 49 11.10 -1.49 3.73
CA GLY A 49 11.16 -1.87 5.14
C GLY A 49 11.01 -3.38 5.36
N SER A 50 10.13 -4.04 4.61
CA SER A 50 9.97 -5.51 4.65
C SER A 50 11.24 -6.25 4.22
N ARG A 51 12.04 -5.67 3.32
CA ARG A 51 13.33 -6.23 2.88
C ARG A 51 14.40 -6.18 3.99
N ASN A 52 14.21 -5.35 5.02
CA ASN A 52 15.20 -5.09 6.07
C ASN A 52 14.95 -5.87 7.37
N HIS A 53 13.92 -6.73 7.42
CA HIS A 53 13.57 -7.54 8.59
C HIS A 53 13.99 -9.02 8.44
N LYS A 54 14.86 -9.29 7.46
CA LYS A 54 15.46 -10.61 7.21
C LYS A 54 16.99 -10.49 7.27
N THR A 55 17.51 -10.15 8.43
CA THR A 55 18.92 -10.30 8.84
C THR A 55 18.95 -10.68 10.31
#